data_AF-A0A537YCR5-F1
#
_entry.id   AF-A0A537YCR5-F1
#
_cell.length_a   1.000
_cell.length_b   1.000
_cell.length_c   1.000
_cell.angle_alpha   90.00
_cell.angle_beta   90.00
_cell.angle_gamma   90.00
#
_symmetry.space_group_name_H-M   'P 1'
#
loop_
_entity.id
_entity.type
_entity.pdbx_description
1 polymer ?
#
loop_
_entity_poly.entity_id
_entity_poly.type
_entity_poly.pdbx_seq_one_letter_code
_entity_poly.pdbx_strand_id
1 'polypeptide(L)' 'VEVHPSLGFAEGDPVKVLTRRGEATYPALVVGTIRRDTVFIPYHWAGDRE' A
#
# COMPACT_ATOMS: atom_id res chain seq x y z
N VAL A 1 0.66 2.15 -1.14
CA VAL A 1 0.54 1.61 0.23
C VAL A 1 1.93 1.24 0.70
N GLU A 2 2.35 1.77 1.84
CA GLU A 2 3.65 1.39 2.42
C GLU A 2 3.56 0.01 3.06
N VAL A 3 4.49 -0.86 2.69
CA VAL A 3 4.58 -2.26 3.14
C VAL A 3 6.02 -2.62 3.49
N HIS A 4 6.19 -3.48 4.50
CA HIS A 4 7.51 -3.98 4.86
C HIS A 4 7.99 -5.06 3.87
N PRO A 5 9.29 -5.12 3.50
CA PRO A 5 9.83 -6.08 2.53
C PRO A 5 9.55 -7.55 2.83
N SER A 6 9.32 -7.92 4.09
CA SER A 6 9.01 -9.30 4.49
C SER A 6 7.68 -9.82 3.97
N LEU A 7 6.81 -8.96 3.44
CA LEU A 7 5.54 -9.37 2.83
C LEU A 7 5.70 -9.86 1.39
N GLY A 8 6.88 -9.69 0.78
CA GLY A 8 7.20 -10.26 -0.52
C GLY A 8 6.64 -9.50 -1.74
N PHE A 9 6.10 -8.30 -1.56
CA PHE A 9 5.73 -7.42 -2.67
C PHE A 9 6.96 -6.84 -3.35
N ALA A 10 6.90 -6.71 -4.67
CA ALA A 10 7.80 -5.87 -5.43
C ALA A 10 7.34 -4.40 -5.37
N GLU A 11 8.27 -3.48 -5.60
CA GLU A 11 7.95 -2.05 -5.71
C GLU A 11 6.95 -1.82 -6.85
N GLY A 12 5.88 -1.09 -6.57
CA GLY A 12 4.81 -0.79 -7.53
C GLY A 12 3.76 -1.87 -7.72
N ASP A 13 3.91 -3.07 -7.10
CA ASP A 13 2.91 -4.13 -7.20
C ASP A 13 1.51 -3.62 -6.82
N PRO A 14 0.45 -4.01 -7.55
CA PRO A 14 -0.90 -3.60 -7.19
C PRO A 14 -1.35 -4.29 -5.92
N VAL A 15 -1.59 -3.51 -4.86
CA VAL A 15 -2.07 -4.00 -3.57
C VAL A 15 -3.52 -3.59 -3.39
N LYS A 16 -4.41 -4.59 -3.36
CA LYS A 16 -5.82 -4.40 -3.02
C LYS A 16 -5.99 -4.37 -1.50
N VAL A 17 -6.52 -3.27 -0.98
CA VAL A 17 -6.86 -3.14 0.44
C VAL A 17 -8.37 -3.26 0.60
N LEU A 18 -8.81 -4.20 1.44
CA LEU A 18 -10.20 -4.39 1.80
C LEU A 18 -10.43 -4.00 3.25
N THR A 19 -11.48 -3.22 3.51
CA THR A 19 -11.91 -2.84 4.84
C THR A 19 -13.42 -3.00 4.97
N ARG A 20 -13.95 -2.84 6.19
CA ARG A 20 -15.40 -2.78 6.42
C ARG A 20 -16.11 -1.64 5.68
N ARG A 21 -15.37 -0.62 5.20
CA ARG A 21 -15.94 0.57 4.52
C ARG A 21 -15.82 0.51 2.99
N GLY A 22 -15.24 -0.54 2.44
CA GLY A 22 -15.01 -0.69 1.00
C GLY A 22 -13.60 -1.17 0.68
N GLU A 23 -13.24 -1.07 -0.59
CA GLU A 23 -11.97 -1.52 -1.15
C GLU A 23 -11.34 -0.47 -2.07
N ALA A 24 -10.00 -0.51 -2.18
CA ALA A 24 -9.23 0.30 -3.10
C ALA A 24 -7.92 -0.41 -3.45
N THR A 25 -7.34 -0.09 -4.61
CA THR A 25 -6.05 -0.62 -5.06
C THR A 25 -5.02 0.50 -5.11
N TYR A 26 -3.83 0.24 -4.55
CA TYR A 26 -2.70 1.18 -4.54
C TYR A 26 -1.42 0.46 -4.96
N PRO A 27 -0.44 1.17 -5.57
CA PRO A 27 0.88 0.59 -5.78
C PRO A 27 1.57 0.32 -4.43
N ALA A 28 2.32 -0.77 -4.33
CA ALA A 28 3.19 -1.06 -3.19
C ALA A 28 4.35 -0.06 -3.16
N LEU A 29 4.59 0.51 -1.99
CA LEU A 29 5.79 1.28 -1.65
C LEU A 29 6.55 0.46 -0.61
N VAL A 30 7.63 -0.20 -1.03
CA VAL A 30 8.36 -1.17 -0.23
C VAL A 30 9.42 -0.45 0.60
N VAL A 31 9.17 -0.29 1.90
CA VAL A 31 10.03 0.50 2.80
C VAL A 31 10.42 -0.30 4.03
N GLY A 32 11.71 -0.25 4.40
CA GLY A 32 12.23 -0.98 5.57
C GLY A 32 11.93 -0.33 6.92
N THR A 33 11.42 0.90 6.94
CA THR A 33 11.15 1.69 8.15
C THR A 33 9.78 1.42 8.78
N ILE A 34 8.82 0.87 8.01
CA ILE A 34 7.50 0.52 8.53
C ILE A 34 7.56 -0.76 9.36
N ARG A 35 6.69 -0.86 10.38
CA ARG A 35 6.52 -2.07 11.19
C ARG A 35 6.06 -3.25 10.32
N ARG A 36 6.61 -4.44 10.56
CA ARG A 36 6.36 -5.66 9.76
C ARG A 36 4.89 -6.10 9.69
N ASP A 37 4.12 -5.74 10.70
CA ASP A 37 2.71 -6.09 10.92
C ASP A 37 1.76 -4.91 10.64
N THR A 38 2.27 -3.83 10.03
CA THR A 38 1.50 -2.62 9.73
C THR A 38 1.62 -2.27 8.26
N VAL A 39 0.53 -1.80 7.68
CA VAL A 39 0.52 -1.13 6.37
C VAL A 39 0.06 0.31 6.55
N PHE A 40 0.58 1.22 5.73
CA PHE A 40 0.18 2.62 5.75
C PHE A 40 -0.41 3.03 4.39
N ILE A 41 -1.60 3.63 4.43
CA ILE A 41 -2.32 4.12 3.26
C ILE A 41 -2.27 5.64 3.31
N PRO A 42 -1.64 6.32 2.33
CA PRO A 42 -1.60 7.78 2.32
C PRO A 42 -3.02 8.34 2.18
N TYR A 43 -3.36 9.30 3.04
CA TYR A 43 -4.67 9.96 3.04
C TYR A 43 -4.89 10.81 1.77
N HIS A 44 -3.81 11.37 1.23
CA HIS A 44 -3.79 12.12 -0.02
C HIS A 44 -2.92 11.39 -1.02
N TRP A 45 -3.57 10.56 -1.85
CA TRP A 45 -3.00 10.14 -3.10
C TRP A 45 -3.65 11.01 -4.18
N ALA A 46 -2.85 11.72 -4.97
CA ALA A 46 -3.34 12.21 -6.24
C ALA A 46 -3.65 10.95 -7.05
N GLY A 47 -4.92 10.54 -7.09
CA GLY A 47 -5.36 9.47 -7.98
C GLY A 47 -4.88 9.74 -9.41
N ASP A 48 -4.98 8.73 -10.28
CA ASP A 48 -4.67 8.91 -11.69
C ASP A 48 -5.27 10.24 -12.20
N ARG A 49 -4.38 11.13 -12.63
CA ARG A 49 -4.76 12.19 -13.54
C ARG A 49 -4.87 11.50 -14.90
N GLU A 50 -6.10 11.22 -15.33
CA GLU A 50 -6.38 11.09 -16.77
C GLU A 50 -6.06 12.40 -17.50
#